data_AF-A0A2G7GHN7-F1
#
_entry.id   AF-A0A2G7GHN7-F1
#
_cell.length_a   1.000
_cell.length_b   1.000
_cell.length_c   1.000
_cell.angle_alpha   90.00
_cell.angle_beta   90.00
_cell.angle_gamma   90.00
#
_symmetry.space_group_name_H-M   'P 1'
#
loop_
_entity.id
_entity.type
_entity.pdbx_description
1 polymer ?
#
loop_
_entity_poly.entity_id
_entity_poly.type
_entity_poly.pdbx_seq_one_letter_code
_entity_poly.pdbx_strand_id
1 'polypeptide(L)'
;MAKQRLDTLLVDLELCSSRQQAQRLIRAGEVFVNQQIIDKPGTEVETTLPIHIKERSPYVSRGGEKLFKALTEFEISVAGRVCLDGGISTGGFTDCLLQAGAKRVYGVDVGYGQVDWGLRNDSRVILKERTNLRYLQPEQLYKEGDAAADFAVVDVSFISLTKILPALWELLQPPREAVLLVKPQFEVGRSQVGKKGVVRDPKAQAEAIFQVLQAAQQLNWQYRGLTVSPLLGPAGNIEYLLWLGIDSYIATPNFSQIIQFAQTVHEQFTSN
;
A
#
# COMPACT_ATOMS: atom_id res chain seq x y z
N MET A 1 -7.09 12.30 39.89
CA MET A 1 -5.94 11.72 39.17
C MET A 1 -4.97 12.83 38.83
N ALA A 2 -3.66 12.57 38.83
CA ALA A 2 -2.67 13.57 38.48
C ALA A 2 -2.88 14.01 37.02
N LYS A 3 -2.91 15.32 36.80
CA LYS A 3 -3.02 15.91 35.46
C LYS A 3 -1.75 16.67 35.16
N GLN A 4 -1.30 16.57 33.91
CA GLN A 4 -0.09 17.23 33.46
C GLN A 4 -0.28 17.75 32.04
N ARG A 5 0.41 18.85 31.72
CA ARG A 5 0.46 19.38 30.35
C ARG A 5 1.01 18.32 29.39
N LEU A 6 0.27 18.06 28.31
CA LEU A 6 0.61 17.04 27.33
C LEU A 6 2.02 17.20 26.76
N ASP A 7 2.46 18.43 26.46
CA ASP A 7 3.81 18.69 25.94
C ASP A 7 4.96 18.29 26.88
N THR A 8 4.70 18.29 28.19
CA THR A 8 5.67 17.91 29.22
C THR A 8 5.57 16.42 29.48
N LEU A 9 4.33 15.91 29.58
CA LEU A 9 4.07 14.49 29.78
C LEU A 9 4.67 13.61 28.66
N LEU A 10 4.66 14.07 27.41
CA LEU A 10 5.30 13.34 26.30
C LEU A 10 6.81 13.21 26.46
N VAL A 11 7.48 14.17 27.10
CA VAL A 11 8.93 14.11 27.35
C VAL A 11 9.22 13.23 28.55
N ASP A 12 8.43 13.35 29.61
CA ASP A 12 8.59 12.55 30.84
C ASP A 12 8.32 11.06 30.59
N LEU A 13 7.46 10.73 29.62
CA LEU A 13 7.22 9.36 29.15
C LEU A 13 8.23 8.90 28.07
N GLU A 14 9.26 9.70 27.79
CA GLU A 14 10.29 9.44 26.78
C GLU A 14 9.75 9.24 25.34
N LEU A 15 8.50 9.67 25.09
CA LEU A 15 7.87 9.62 23.76
C LEU A 15 8.39 10.75 22.84
N CYS A 16 9.01 11.78 23.40
CA CYS A 16 9.64 12.88 22.67
C CYS A 16 10.98 13.25 23.31
N SER A 17 11.99 13.52 22.48
CA SER A 17 13.32 13.96 22.93
C SER A 17 13.34 15.38 23.52
N SER A 18 12.31 16.19 23.24
CA SER A 18 12.21 17.56 23.75
C SER A 18 10.77 18.07 23.75
N ARG A 19 10.49 19.09 24.58
CA ARG A 19 9.18 19.77 24.59
C ARG A 19 8.87 20.44 23.25
N GLN A 20 9.87 20.91 22.52
CA GLN A 20 9.68 21.53 21.21
C GLN A 20 9.22 20.50 20.16
N GLN A 21 9.81 19.30 20.18
CA GLN A 21 9.34 18.18 19.35
C GLN A 21 7.90 17.80 19.72
N ALA A 22 7.59 17.66 21.01
CA ALA A 22 6.25 17.37 21.51
C ALA A 22 5.22 18.40 21.02
N GLN A 23 5.50 19.69 21.18
CA GLN A 23 4.62 20.76 20.72
C GLN A 23 4.35 20.72 19.21
N ARG A 24 5.37 20.40 18.40
CA ARG A 24 5.22 20.26 16.94
C ARG A 24 4.27 19.11 16.60
N LEU A 25 4.45 17.94 17.22
CA LEU A 25 3.63 16.75 16.98
C LEU A 25 2.18 16.97 17.42
N ILE A 26 1.98 17.58 18.59
CA ILE A 26 0.67 17.94 19.10
C ILE A 26 -0.05 18.87 18.11
N ARG A 27 0.61 19.97 17.69
CA ARG A 27 0.01 20.92 16.72
C ARG A 27 -0.26 20.31 15.34
N ALA A 28 0.50 19.28 14.97
CA ALA A 28 0.27 18.52 13.74
C ALA A 28 -0.88 17.51 13.86
N GLY A 29 -1.52 17.40 15.03
CA GLY A 29 -2.56 16.40 15.28
C GLY A 29 -2.02 14.97 15.30
N GLU A 30 -0.72 14.80 15.57
CA GLU A 30 -0.03 13.51 15.59
C GLU A 30 -0.04 12.86 16.98
N VAL A 31 -0.71 13.45 17.97
CA VAL A 31 -0.75 12.92 19.34
C VAL A 31 -2.18 12.56 19.72
N PHE A 32 -2.36 11.30 20.12
CA PHE A 32 -3.61 10.74 20.59
C PHE A 32 -3.53 10.48 22.08
N VAL A 33 -4.54 10.95 22.82
CA VAL A 33 -4.72 10.65 24.24
C VAL A 33 -6.05 9.92 24.37
N ASN A 34 -6.03 8.67 24.82
CA ASN A 34 -7.22 7.82 24.85
C ASN A 34 -8.00 7.81 23.52
N GLN A 35 -7.27 7.62 22.41
CA GLN A 35 -7.78 7.60 21.03
C GLN A 35 -8.35 8.94 20.50
N GLN A 36 -8.25 10.03 21.27
CA GLN A 36 -8.66 11.36 20.83
C GLN A 36 -7.44 12.20 20.44
N ILE A 37 -7.52 12.88 19.31
CA ILE A 37 -6.49 13.83 18.88
C ILE A 37 -6.52 15.03 19.83
N ILE A 38 -5.38 15.34 20.43
CA ILE A 38 -5.17 16.59 21.17
C ILE A 38 -4.22 17.45 20.36
N ASP A 39 -4.64 18.66 20.02
CA ASP A 39 -3.93 19.58 19.12
C ASP A 39 -3.34 20.82 19.83
N LYS A 40 -3.61 20.94 21.13
CA LYS A 40 -3.14 22.03 22.01
C LYS A 40 -2.07 21.51 22.97
N PRO A 41 -0.80 21.98 22.86
CA PRO A 41 0.28 21.45 23.68
C PRO A 41 0.14 21.66 25.19
N GLY A 42 -0.55 22.74 25.58
CA GLY A 42 -0.81 23.06 26.98
C GLY A 42 -2.02 22.36 27.60
N THR A 43 -2.71 21.47 26.87
CA THR A 43 -3.85 20.72 27.42
C THR A 43 -3.38 19.84 28.56
N GLU A 44 -4.02 19.96 29.72
CA GLU A 44 -3.79 19.08 30.85
C GLU A 44 -4.55 17.76 30.65
N VAL A 45 -3.82 16.65 30.65
CA VAL A 45 -4.37 15.31 30.49
C VAL A 45 -4.02 14.46 31.71
N GLU A 46 -4.85 13.47 31.99
CA GLU A 46 -4.58 12.51 33.07
C GLU A 46 -3.38 11.65 32.70
N THR A 47 -2.40 11.56 33.61
CA THR A 47 -1.12 10.89 33.35
C THR A 47 -1.24 9.38 33.15
N THR A 48 -2.39 8.80 33.51
CA THR A 48 -2.70 7.37 33.38
C THR A 48 -3.37 7.01 32.06
N LEU A 49 -3.80 7.99 31.26
CA LEU A 49 -4.42 7.70 29.97
C LEU A 49 -3.37 7.20 28.97
N PRO A 50 -3.72 6.22 28.10
CA PRO A 50 -2.81 5.77 27.06
C PRO A 50 -2.56 6.91 26.07
N ILE A 51 -1.28 7.14 25.77
CA ILE A 51 -0.83 8.16 24.82
C ILE A 51 -0.10 7.47 23.68
N HIS A 52 -0.49 7.82 22.46
CA HIS A 52 0.14 7.32 21.24
C HIS A 52 0.52 8.47 20.34
N ILE A 53 1.76 8.47 19.86
CA ILE A 53 2.21 9.37 18.80
C ILE A 53 2.04 8.62 17.48
N LYS A 54 1.49 9.31 16.48
CA LYS A 54 1.39 8.80 15.13
C LYS A 54 2.79 8.52 14.59
N GLU A 55 3.11 7.26 14.33
CA GLU A 55 4.33 6.92 13.64
C GLU A 55 4.34 7.56 12.26
N ARG A 56 5.45 8.22 11.93
CA ARG A 56 5.67 8.75 10.59
C ARG A 56 6.21 7.61 9.73
N SER A 57 5.48 7.30 8.66
CA SER A 57 5.97 6.40 7.62
C SER A 57 7.38 6.85 7.22
N PRO A 58 8.35 5.91 7.05
CA PRO A 58 9.65 6.23 6.47
C PRO A 58 9.54 6.64 4.99
N TYR A 59 8.33 6.56 4.41
CA TYR A 59 8.02 6.95 3.04
C TYR A 59 7.10 8.17 3.00
N VAL A 60 7.03 8.84 1.85
CA VAL A 60 6.15 10.00 1.62
C VAL A 60 4.66 9.75 1.91
N SER A 61 4.24 8.49 1.96
CA SER A 61 2.92 8.10 2.46
C SER A 61 2.95 6.74 3.15
N ARG A 62 1.90 6.42 3.90
CA ARG A 62 1.71 5.09 4.50
C ARG A 62 1.59 3.96 3.46
N GLY A 63 1.37 4.29 2.19
CA GLY A 63 1.41 3.30 1.11
C GLY A 63 2.75 2.56 1.08
N GLY A 64 3.86 3.26 1.29
CA GLY A 64 5.18 2.63 1.23
C GLY A 64 5.37 1.49 2.22
N GLU A 65 4.74 1.54 3.40
CA GLU A 65 4.79 0.46 4.40
C GLU A 65 4.15 -0.83 3.87
N LYS A 66 3.11 -0.73 3.03
CA LYS A 66 2.48 -1.90 2.41
C LYS A 66 3.44 -2.59 1.45
N LEU A 67 4.09 -1.82 0.59
CA LEU A 67 5.05 -2.38 -0.36
C LEU A 67 6.30 -2.90 0.36
N PHE A 68 6.78 -2.19 1.37
CA PHE A 68 7.91 -2.65 2.19
C PHE A 68 7.66 -4.03 2.79
N LYS A 69 6.44 -4.27 3.32
CA LYS A 69 6.05 -5.59 3.79
C LYS A 69 6.15 -6.63 2.67
N ALA A 70 5.58 -6.36 1.49
CA ALA A 70 5.66 -7.31 0.37
C ALA A 70 7.10 -7.60 -0.06
N LEU A 71 7.95 -6.58 -0.20
CA LEU A 71 9.34 -6.76 -0.60
C LEU A 71 10.13 -7.58 0.43
N THR A 72 9.87 -7.35 1.72
CA THR A 72 10.55 -8.06 2.81
C THR A 72 10.06 -9.50 2.94
N GLU A 73 8.74 -9.71 2.98
CA GLU A 73 8.13 -11.02 3.22
C GLU A 73 8.31 -11.98 2.04
N PHE A 74 8.31 -11.46 0.81
CA PHE A 74 8.54 -12.24 -0.39
C PHE A 74 10.01 -12.23 -0.86
N GLU A 75 10.91 -11.58 -0.10
CA GLU A 75 12.34 -11.46 -0.42
C GLU A 75 12.59 -10.92 -1.85
N ILE A 76 11.78 -9.97 -2.29
CA ILE A 76 11.85 -9.40 -3.64
C ILE A 76 12.97 -8.36 -3.68
N SER A 77 14.00 -8.62 -4.48
CA SER A 77 15.02 -7.63 -4.81
C SER A 77 14.56 -6.72 -5.95
N VAL A 78 14.56 -5.41 -5.70
CA VAL A 78 14.31 -4.36 -6.71
C VAL A 78 15.55 -3.55 -7.06
N ALA A 79 16.69 -3.86 -6.46
CA ALA A 79 17.95 -3.17 -6.70
C ALA A 79 18.35 -3.24 -8.19
N GLY A 80 18.54 -2.09 -8.83
CA GLY A 80 18.90 -1.99 -10.24
C GLY A 80 17.75 -2.24 -11.22
N ARG A 81 16.57 -2.66 -10.76
CA ARG A 81 15.40 -2.93 -11.61
C ARG A 81 14.77 -1.65 -12.11
N VAL A 82 14.05 -1.77 -13.24
CA VAL A 82 13.17 -0.72 -13.74
C VAL A 82 11.75 -1.09 -13.37
N CYS A 83 11.08 -0.21 -12.62
CA CYS A 83 9.80 -0.50 -12.03
C CYS A 83 8.68 0.35 -12.64
N LEU A 84 7.44 -0.15 -12.55
CA LEU A 84 6.21 0.56 -12.87
C LEU A 84 5.34 0.64 -11.62
N ASP A 85 4.93 1.85 -11.25
CA ASP A 85 3.98 2.11 -10.16
C ASP A 85 2.63 2.51 -10.75
N GLY A 86 1.70 1.55 -10.77
CA GLY A 86 0.35 1.69 -11.28
C GLY A 86 -0.60 2.20 -10.20
N GLY A 87 -0.84 3.51 -10.19
CA GLY A 87 -1.58 4.20 -9.13
C GLY A 87 -0.67 4.92 -8.14
N ILE A 88 0.35 5.65 -8.64
CA ILE A 88 1.39 6.28 -7.82
C ILE A 88 0.84 7.19 -6.71
N SER A 89 -0.27 7.91 -6.94
CA SER A 89 -0.90 8.83 -6.01
C SER A 89 0.10 9.84 -5.40
N THR A 90 0.28 9.87 -4.07
CA THR A 90 1.32 10.68 -3.41
C THR A 90 2.74 10.16 -3.65
N GLY A 91 2.89 8.87 -3.98
CA GLY A 91 4.17 8.25 -4.34
C GLY A 91 4.78 7.32 -3.29
N GLY A 92 3.99 6.82 -2.33
CA GLY A 92 4.51 5.98 -1.25
C GLY A 92 5.17 4.68 -1.74
N PHE A 93 4.59 4.02 -2.75
CA PHE A 93 5.18 2.82 -3.36
C PHE A 93 6.44 3.17 -4.15
N THR A 94 6.39 4.20 -4.99
CA THR A 94 7.57 4.74 -5.69
C THR A 94 8.72 5.07 -4.74
N ASP A 95 8.48 5.76 -3.64
CA ASP A 95 9.51 6.08 -2.64
C ASP A 95 10.12 4.80 -2.03
N CYS A 96 9.28 3.83 -1.68
CA CYS A 96 9.74 2.53 -1.20
C CYS A 96 10.63 1.80 -2.21
N LEU A 97 10.26 1.79 -3.50
CA LEU A 97 11.07 1.22 -4.58
C LEU A 97 12.43 1.93 -4.73
N LEU A 98 12.43 3.27 -4.71
CA LEU A 98 13.65 4.06 -4.88
C LEU A 98 14.61 3.90 -3.70
N GLN A 99 14.08 3.84 -2.47
CA GLN A 99 14.86 3.56 -1.26
C GLN A 99 15.40 2.13 -1.26
N ALA A 100 14.66 1.17 -1.82
CA ALA A 100 15.09 -0.22 -2.02
C ALA A 100 16.04 -0.41 -3.23
N GLY A 101 16.45 0.67 -3.90
CA GLY A 101 17.49 0.64 -4.93
C GLY A 101 17.00 0.49 -6.37
N ALA A 102 15.71 0.68 -6.64
CA ALA A 102 15.21 0.72 -8.01
C ALA A 102 15.98 1.76 -8.85
N LYS A 103 16.38 1.37 -10.06
CA LYS A 103 17.11 2.22 -11.00
C LYS A 103 16.23 3.33 -11.55
N ARG A 104 14.96 3.02 -11.80
CA ARG A 104 13.96 3.92 -12.38
C ARG A 104 12.57 3.45 -12.00
N VAL A 105 11.64 4.39 -11.83
CA VAL A 105 10.21 4.11 -11.60
C VAL A 105 9.35 4.91 -12.58
N TYR A 106 8.50 4.24 -13.35
CA TYR A 106 7.45 4.86 -14.14
C TYR A 106 6.18 4.95 -13.30
N GLY A 107 5.84 6.16 -12.86
CA GLY A 107 4.65 6.42 -12.04
C GLY A 107 3.44 6.79 -12.90
N VAL A 108 2.41 5.95 -12.90
CA VAL A 108 1.17 6.18 -13.67
C VAL A 108 0.03 6.52 -12.71
N ASP A 109 -0.68 7.62 -12.97
CA ASP A 109 -1.88 7.98 -12.21
C ASP A 109 -2.96 8.61 -13.10
N VAL A 110 -4.23 8.41 -12.71
CA VAL A 110 -5.37 9.10 -13.31
C VAL A 110 -5.52 10.54 -12.79
N GLY A 111 -5.02 10.81 -11.59
CA GLY A 111 -4.97 12.11 -10.96
C GLY A 111 -3.88 13.03 -11.53
N TYR A 112 -3.79 14.22 -10.94
CA TYR A 112 -2.80 15.23 -11.30
C TYR A 112 -2.39 16.03 -10.07
N GLY A 113 -1.08 16.29 -9.92
CA GLY A 113 -0.54 17.17 -8.88
C GLY A 113 -0.54 16.57 -7.48
N GLN A 114 -0.66 15.24 -7.35
CA GLN A 114 -0.72 14.55 -6.06
C GLN A 114 0.64 14.05 -5.57
N VAL A 115 1.55 13.76 -6.50
CA VAL A 115 2.88 13.21 -6.22
C VAL A 115 3.71 14.19 -5.41
N ASP A 116 4.38 13.68 -4.37
CA ASP A 116 5.31 14.43 -3.53
C ASP A 116 6.34 15.21 -4.37
N TRP A 117 6.70 16.40 -3.90
CA TRP A 117 7.58 17.30 -4.64
C TRP A 117 9.00 16.73 -4.80
N GLY A 118 9.52 16.00 -3.80
CA GLY A 118 10.82 15.34 -3.90
C GLY A 118 10.82 14.28 -5.00
N LEU A 119 9.81 13.40 -4.99
CA LEU A 119 9.67 12.36 -6.01
C LEU A 119 9.46 12.92 -7.42
N ARG A 120 8.66 13.99 -7.56
CA ARG A 120 8.43 14.65 -8.85
C ARG A 120 9.72 15.17 -9.48
N ASN A 121 10.69 15.57 -8.65
CA ASN A 121 11.97 16.11 -9.11
C ASN A 121 13.10 15.07 -9.09
N ASP A 122 12.86 13.84 -8.64
CA ASP A 122 13.85 12.77 -8.69
C ASP A 122 14.04 12.31 -10.14
N SER A 123 15.27 12.39 -10.65
CA SER A 123 15.63 12.01 -12.03
C SER A 123 15.33 10.54 -12.38
N ARG A 124 15.13 9.67 -11.38
CA ARG A 124 14.78 8.27 -11.55
C ARG A 124 13.27 8.06 -11.74
N VAL A 125 12.45 9.09 -11.53
CA VAL A 125 11.00 9.00 -11.65
C VAL A 125 10.55 9.59 -12.98
N ILE A 126 9.77 8.80 -13.73
CA ILE A 126 9.09 9.26 -14.94
C ILE A 126 7.59 9.25 -14.68
N LEU A 127 6.99 10.43 -14.61
CA LEU A 127 5.57 10.57 -14.30
C LEU A 127 4.70 10.59 -15.55
N LYS A 128 3.63 9.82 -15.49
CA LYS A 128 2.56 9.74 -16.50
C LYS A 128 1.21 9.95 -15.80
N GLU A 129 0.94 11.19 -15.44
CA GLU A 129 -0.31 11.63 -14.81
C GLU A 129 -1.46 11.74 -15.84
N ARG A 130 -2.70 11.91 -15.34
CA ARG A 130 -3.92 11.98 -16.15
C ARG A 130 -4.07 10.80 -17.13
N THR A 131 -3.58 9.63 -16.74
CA THR A 131 -3.47 8.47 -17.59
C THR A 131 -4.13 7.27 -16.93
N ASN A 132 -5.08 6.67 -17.65
CA ASN A 132 -5.74 5.46 -17.17
C ASN A 132 -4.92 4.23 -17.58
N LEU A 133 -4.33 3.56 -16.59
CA LEU A 133 -3.50 2.37 -16.77
C LEU A 133 -4.17 1.28 -17.60
N ARG A 134 -5.50 1.12 -17.50
CA ARG A 134 -6.27 0.12 -18.25
C ARG A 134 -6.08 0.21 -19.77
N TYR A 135 -5.88 1.41 -20.28
CA TYR A 135 -5.81 1.67 -21.72
C TYR A 135 -4.41 2.05 -22.19
N LEU A 136 -3.45 2.13 -21.26
CA LEU A 136 -2.10 2.58 -21.54
C LEU A 136 -1.35 1.54 -22.38
N GLN A 137 -0.78 1.98 -23.50
CA GLN A 137 0.06 1.16 -24.37
C GLN A 137 1.55 1.45 -24.13
N PRO A 138 2.45 0.48 -24.39
CA PRO A 138 3.90 0.66 -24.19
C PRO A 138 4.47 1.92 -24.85
N GLU A 139 4.04 2.25 -26.07
CA GLU A 139 4.54 3.38 -26.85
C GLU A 139 4.15 4.74 -26.25
N GLN A 140 3.15 4.76 -25.37
CA GLN A 140 2.70 5.97 -24.68
C GLN A 140 3.44 6.21 -23.35
N LEU A 141 4.10 5.17 -22.83
CA LEU A 141 4.85 5.21 -21.57
C LEU A 141 6.35 5.28 -21.81
N TYR A 142 6.87 4.46 -22.73
CA TYR A 142 8.29 4.31 -23.02
C TYR A 142 8.67 5.09 -24.27
N LYS A 143 9.73 5.88 -24.20
CA LYS A 143 10.33 6.49 -25.39
C LYS A 143 11.30 5.50 -26.05
N GLU A 144 11.65 5.77 -27.29
CA GLU A 144 12.67 4.99 -27.98
C GLU A 144 13.99 4.99 -27.19
N GLY A 145 14.53 3.81 -26.92
CA GLY A 145 15.75 3.62 -26.11
C GLY A 145 15.53 3.58 -24.59
N ASP A 146 14.30 3.80 -24.09
CA ASP A 146 14.01 3.58 -22.68
C ASP A 146 14.00 2.09 -22.34
N ALA A 147 14.55 1.74 -21.18
CA ALA A 147 14.35 0.43 -20.61
C ALA A 147 12.89 0.30 -20.14
N ALA A 148 12.20 -0.74 -20.60
CA ALA A 148 10.88 -1.11 -20.13
C ALA A 148 10.94 -1.63 -18.69
N ALA A 149 9.85 -1.50 -17.93
CA ALA A 149 9.80 -2.05 -16.59
C ALA A 149 9.73 -3.58 -16.61
N ASP A 150 10.41 -4.22 -15.67
CA ASP A 150 10.33 -5.67 -15.44
C ASP A 150 9.56 -6.01 -14.14
N PHE A 151 9.39 -5.01 -13.25
CA PHE A 151 8.66 -5.14 -11.99
C PHE A 151 7.54 -4.12 -11.92
N ALA A 152 6.32 -4.54 -11.59
CA ALA A 152 5.23 -3.64 -11.30
C ALA A 152 4.76 -3.70 -9.86
N VAL A 153 4.27 -2.57 -9.38
CA VAL A 153 3.47 -2.47 -8.16
C VAL A 153 2.17 -1.77 -8.50
N VAL A 154 1.04 -2.25 -7.97
CA VAL A 154 -0.28 -1.70 -8.31
C VAL A 154 -1.10 -1.44 -7.05
N ASP A 155 -1.40 -0.16 -6.79
CA ASP A 155 -2.30 0.31 -5.72
C ASP A 155 -3.37 1.22 -6.32
N VAL A 156 -4.38 0.63 -6.97
CA VAL A 156 -5.49 1.36 -7.59
C VAL A 156 -6.76 1.30 -6.74
N SER A 157 -7.65 2.27 -6.92
CA SER A 157 -8.95 2.31 -6.26
C SER A 157 -10.07 2.47 -7.28
N PHE A 158 -11.29 2.03 -6.92
CA PHE A 158 -12.49 2.13 -7.76
C PHE A 158 -12.45 1.37 -9.09
N ILE A 159 -11.51 0.43 -9.24
CA ILE A 159 -11.39 -0.47 -10.38
C ILE A 159 -10.92 -1.84 -9.89
N SER A 160 -11.42 -2.89 -10.54
CA SER A 160 -10.94 -4.25 -10.33
C SER A 160 -9.59 -4.46 -11.03
N LEU A 161 -8.65 -5.12 -10.35
CA LEU A 161 -7.35 -5.53 -10.90
C LEU A 161 -7.50 -6.40 -12.15
N THR A 162 -8.59 -7.16 -12.27
CA THR A 162 -8.89 -7.96 -13.47
C THR A 162 -8.93 -7.13 -14.75
N LYS A 163 -9.22 -5.82 -14.66
CA LYS A 163 -9.24 -4.90 -15.81
C LYS A 163 -7.89 -4.25 -16.09
N ILE A 164 -6.97 -4.31 -15.14
CA ILE A 164 -5.62 -3.73 -15.25
C ILE A 164 -4.60 -4.76 -15.71
N LEU A 165 -4.74 -6.02 -15.28
CA LEU A 165 -3.82 -7.11 -15.56
C LEU A 165 -3.42 -7.25 -17.05
N PRO A 166 -4.33 -7.13 -18.05
CA PRO A 166 -3.93 -7.20 -19.46
C PRO A 166 -2.97 -6.09 -19.87
N ALA A 167 -3.26 -4.84 -19.50
CA ALA A 167 -2.37 -3.71 -19.80
C ALA A 167 -1.04 -3.85 -19.06
N LEU A 168 -1.07 -4.32 -17.82
CA LEU A 168 0.14 -4.55 -17.03
C LEU A 168 1.08 -5.58 -17.68
N TRP A 169 0.52 -6.63 -18.29
CA TRP A 169 1.29 -7.66 -19.00
C TRP A 169 2.05 -7.07 -20.20
N GLU A 170 1.38 -6.26 -21.00
CA GLU A 170 1.95 -5.60 -22.19
C GLU A 170 3.00 -4.55 -21.82
N LEU A 171 2.80 -3.85 -20.70
CA LEU A 171 3.72 -2.80 -20.23
C LEU A 171 5.01 -3.35 -19.62
N LEU A 172 5.09 -4.64 -19.31
CA LEU A 172 6.27 -5.24 -18.69
C LEU A 172 7.08 -6.06 -19.69
N GLN A 173 8.40 -6.08 -19.48
CA GLN A 173 9.32 -6.99 -20.16
C GLN A 173 9.74 -8.16 -19.24
N PRO A 174 10.14 -9.32 -19.78
CA PRO A 174 10.74 -10.39 -18.99
C PRO A 174 11.99 -9.94 -18.22
N PRO A 175 12.21 -10.42 -16.98
CA PRO A 175 11.31 -11.27 -16.21
C PRO A 175 10.15 -10.44 -15.64
N ARG A 176 8.91 -10.71 -16.09
CA ARG A 176 7.75 -9.92 -15.63
C ARG A 176 7.37 -10.38 -14.23
N GLU A 177 7.33 -9.43 -13.32
CA GLU A 177 6.86 -9.63 -11.95
C GLU A 177 5.97 -8.48 -11.50
N ALA A 178 5.00 -8.76 -10.65
CA ALA A 178 4.10 -7.75 -10.13
C ALA A 178 3.68 -8.03 -8.69
N VAL A 179 3.62 -6.99 -7.86
CA VAL A 179 2.92 -7.00 -6.57
C VAL A 179 1.64 -6.18 -6.70
N LEU A 180 0.51 -6.85 -6.48
CA LEU A 180 -0.81 -6.23 -6.59
C LEU A 180 -1.42 -6.06 -5.21
N LEU A 181 -1.92 -4.87 -4.91
CA LEU A 181 -2.74 -4.65 -3.72
C LEU A 181 -4.20 -4.98 -4.03
N VAL A 182 -4.62 -6.19 -3.65
CA VAL A 182 -6.00 -6.66 -3.77
C VAL A 182 -6.85 -5.99 -2.69
N LYS A 183 -7.83 -5.21 -3.13
CA LYS A 183 -8.77 -4.49 -2.28
C LYS A 183 -10.17 -5.11 -2.43
N PRO A 184 -10.61 -5.99 -1.51
CA PRO A 184 -11.86 -6.74 -1.67
C PRO A 184 -13.06 -5.87 -2.06
N GLN A 185 -13.17 -4.66 -1.48
CA GLN A 185 -14.24 -3.70 -1.75
C GLN A 185 -14.36 -3.23 -3.22
N PHE A 186 -13.32 -3.41 -4.04
CA PHE A 186 -13.32 -3.07 -5.47
C PHE A 186 -13.34 -4.31 -6.38
N GLU A 187 -13.22 -5.50 -5.82
CA GLU A 187 -13.20 -6.77 -6.56
C GLU A 187 -14.53 -7.51 -6.48
N VAL A 188 -15.19 -7.49 -5.31
CA VAL A 188 -16.46 -8.18 -5.09
C VAL A 188 -17.65 -7.40 -5.66
N GLY A 189 -18.75 -8.11 -5.93
CA GLY A 189 -20.01 -7.50 -6.33
C GLY A 189 -20.62 -6.60 -5.24
N ARG A 190 -21.44 -5.62 -5.65
CA ARG A 190 -22.08 -4.63 -4.74
C ARG A 190 -22.85 -5.26 -3.58
N SER A 191 -23.43 -6.45 -3.77
CA SER A 191 -24.18 -7.18 -2.74
C SER A 191 -23.31 -7.66 -1.56
N GLN A 192 -22.00 -7.81 -1.77
CA GLN A 192 -21.04 -8.28 -0.76
C GLN A 192 -20.32 -7.13 -0.04
N VAL A 193 -20.57 -5.89 -0.47
CA VAL A 193 -19.99 -4.69 0.16
C VAL A 193 -20.92 -4.21 1.26
N GLY A 194 -20.46 -4.30 2.51
CA GLY A 194 -21.23 -3.90 3.68
C GLY A 194 -21.36 -2.39 3.86
N LYS A 195 -21.95 -1.99 5.00
CA LYS A 195 -22.09 -0.57 5.40
C LYS A 195 -20.73 0.14 5.35
N LYS A 196 -20.73 1.39 4.88
CA LYS A 196 -19.53 2.24 4.70
C LYS A 196 -18.49 1.70 3.70
N GLY A 197 -18.86 0.76 2.82
CA GLY A 197 -17.95 0.25 1.80
C GLY A 197 -16.95 -0.78 2.32
N VAL A 198 -17.30 -1.52 3.39
CA VAL A 198 -16.39 -2.46 4.07
C VAL A 198 -16.80 -3.91 3.81
N VAL A 199 -15.87 -4.72 3.35
CA VAL A 199 -16.03 -6.17 3.18
C VAL A 199 -15.53 -6.87 4.44
N ARG A 200 -16.45 -7.35 5.26
CA ARG A 200 -16.14 -8.00 6.56
C ARG A 200 -16.09 -9.52 6.49
N ASP A 201 -16.85 -10.12 5.58
CA ASP A 201 -16.91 -11.57 5.45
C ASP A 201 -15.56 -12.09 4.89
N PRO A 202 -14.82 -12.94 5.63
CA PRO A 202 -13.58 -13.53 5.15
C PRO A 202 -13.75 -14.34 3.86
N LYS A 203 -14.93 -14.94 3.64
CA LYS A 203 -15.21 -15.65 2.40
C LYS A 203 -15.28 -14.70 1.21
N ALA A 204 -15.94 -13.55 1.36
CA ALA A 204 -15.97 -12.51 0.32
C ALA A 204 -14.57 -11.93 0.06
N GLN A 205 -13.75 -11.79 1.09
CA GLN A 205 -12.34 -11.39 0.94
C GLN A 205 -11.54 -12.44 0.14
N ALA A 206 -11.75 -13.73 0.42
CA ALA A 206 -11.14 -14.82 -0.34
C ALA A 206 -11.64 -14.87 -1.79
N GLU A 207 -12.93 -14.61 -2.05
CA GLU A 207 -13.49 -14.52 -3.41
C GLU A 207 -12.81 -13.42 -4.23
N ALA A 208 -12.55 -12.25 -3.63
CA ALA A 208 -11.81 -11.18 -4.28
C ALA A 208 -10.39 -11.62 -4.72
N ILE A 209 -9.63 -12.23 -3.81
CA ILE A 209 -8.27 -12.72 -4.10
C ILE A 209 -8.31 -13.79 -5.19
N PHE A 210 -9.22 -14.76 -5.07
CA PHE A 210 -9.34 -15.86 -6.01
C PHE A 210 -9.74 -15.39 -7.41
N GLN A 211 -10.66 -14.43 -7.51
CA GLN A 211 -11.05 -13.82 -8.80
C GLN A 211 -9.86 -13.14 -9.50
N VAL A 212 -9.06 -12.36 -8.78
CA VAL A 212 -7.88 -11.71 -9.34
C VAL A 212 -6.85 -12.74 -9.80
N LEU A 213 -6.60 -13.77 -8.98
CA LEU A 213 -5.66 -14.83 -9.28
C LEU A 213 -6.07 -15.63 -10.52
N GLN A 214 -7.35 -16.02 -10.65
CA GLN A 214 -7.86 -16.71 -11.84
C GLN A 214 -7.72 -15.87 -13.10
N ALA A 215 -8.06 -14.58 -13.04
CA ALA A 215 -7.89 -13.67 -14.18
C ALA A 215 -6.41 -13.51 -14.57
N ALA A 216 -5.51 -13.48 -13.58
CA ALA A 216 -4.08 -13.39 -13.82
C ALA A 216 -3.55 -14.66 -14.53
N GLN A 217 -3.98 -15.85 -14.11
CA GLN A 217 -3.56 -17.12 -14.72
C GLN A 217 -4.00 -17.24 -16.19
N GLN A 218 -5.14 -16.67 -16.57
CA GLN A 218 -5.57 -16.60 -17.98
C GLN A 218 -4.64 -15.76 -18.87
N LEU A 219 -3.82 -14.89 -18.24
CA LEU A 219 -2.85 -14.02 -18.91
C LEU A 219 -1.40 -14.54 -18.73
N ASN A 220 -1.23 -15.79 -18.30
CA ASN A 220 0.05 -16.46 -18.03
C ASN A 220 0.81 -15.98 -16.78
N TRP A 221 0.21 -15.14 -15.94
CA TRP A 221 0.78 -14.86 -14.62
C TRP A 221 0.73 -16.12 -13.74
N GLN A 222 1.83 -16.41 -13.09
CA GLN A 222 1.97 -17.47 -12.10
C GLN A 222 1.98 -16.90 -10.69
N TYR A 223 1.32 -17.61 -9.77
CA TYR A 223 1.31 -17.29 -8.36
C TYR A 223 2.71 -17.39 -7.75
N ARG A 224 3.14 -16.38 -6.99
CA ARG A 224 4.40 -16.43 -6.22
C ARG A 224 4.21 -16.18 -4.72
N GLY A 225 3.16 -15.48 -4.30
CA GLY A 225 2.94 -15.27 -2.88
C GLY A 225 1.67 -14.48 -2.59
N LEU A 226 1.15 -14.64 -1.37
CA LEU A 226 0.00 -13.91 -0.86
C LEU A 226 0.25 -13.59 0.61
N THR A 227 0.07 -12.33 0.96
CA THR A 227 0.08 -11.87 2.36
C THR A 227 -0.97 -10.78 2.58
N VAL A 228 -1.16 -10.36 3.82
CA VAL A 228 -2.03 -9.23 4.16
C VAL A 228 -1.23 -7.92 4.16
N SER A 229 -1.83 -6.81 3.74
CA SER A 229 -1.30 -5.46 3.98
C SER A 229 -1.09 -5.23 5.49
N PRO A 230 0.00 -4.57 5.93
CA PRO A 230 0.19 -4.24 7.34
C PRO A 230 -0.82 -3.17 7.83
N LEU A 231 -1.49 -2.50 6.90
CA LEU A 231 -2.42 -1.41 7.16
C LEU A 231 -3.80 -1.73 6.62
N LEU A 232 -4.82 -1.33 7.37
CA LEU A 232 -6.20 -1.28 6.88
C LEU A 232 -6.35 -0.13 5.86
N GLY A 233 -7.21 -0.35 4.87
CA GLY A 233 -7.67 0.71 3.98
C GLY A 233 -8.42 1.81 4.76
N PRO A 234 -8.62 3.02 4.20
CA PRO A 234 -9.16 4.17 4.93
C PRO A 234 -10.53 3.93 5.60
N ALA A 235 -11.37 3.08 5.03
CA ALA A 235 -12.68 2.71 5.58
C ALA A 235 -12.62 1.53 6.58
N GLY A 236 -11.43 0.97 6.84
CA GLY A 236 -11.24 -0.23 7.67
C GLY A 236 -11.30 -1.56 6.91
N ASN A 237 -11.09 -1.55 5.58
CA ASN A 237 -10.98 -2.79 4.81
C ASN A 237 -9.64 -3.46 5.05
N ILE A 238 -9.65 -4.79 5.20
CA ILE A 238 -8.44 -5.61 5.09
C ILE A 238 -8.07 -5.68 3.61
N GLU A 239 -6.81 -5.40 3.29
CA GLU A 239 -6.26 -5.41 1.93
C GLU A 239 -5.15 -6.45 1.86
N TYR A 240 -4.91 -7.04 0.69
CA TYR A 240 -3.96 -8.15 0.52
C TYR A 240 -2.93 -7.84 -0.55
N LEU A 241 -1.72 -8.37 -0.38
CA LEU A 241 -0.60 -8.22 -1.30
C LEU A 241 -0.41 -9.55 -2.03
N LEU A 242 -0.66 -9.55 -3.35
CA LEU A 242 -0.53 -10.71 -4.21
C LEU A 242 0.70 -10.53 -5.12
N TRP A 243 1.67 -11.43 -5.00
CA TRP A 243 2.86 -11.44 -5.85
C TRP A 243 2.69 -12.45 -6.99
N LEU A 244 2.96 -11.97 -8.20
CA LEU A 244 2.87 -12.70 -9.45
C LEU A 244 4.19 -12.62 -10.22
N GLY A 245 4.49 -13.65 -11.01
CA GLY A 245 5.61 -13.66 -11.96
C GLY A 245 5.33 -14.54 -13.17
N ILE A 246 6.21 -14.55 -14.16
CA ILE A 246 6.07 -15.45 -15.34
C ILE A 246 6.47 -16.89 -15.05
N ASP A 247 7.37 -17.09 -14.08
CA ASP A 247 7.85 -18.40 -13.67
C ASP A 247 7.60 -18.57 -12.17
N SER A 248 7.11 -19.73 -11.74
CA SER A 248 6.98 -20.04 -10.32
C SER A 248 7.04 -21.54 -10.07
N TYR A 249 7.68 -21.91 -8.96
CA TYR A 249 7.67 -23.27 -8.43
C TYR A 249 6.70 -23.42 -7.24
N ILE A 250 5.98 -22.35 -6.91
CA ILE A 250 5.07 -22.30 -5.77
C ILE A 250 3.68 -22.73 -6.27
N ALA A 251 3.12 -23.74 -5.59
CA ALA A 251 1.77 -24.21 -5.90
C ALA A 251 0.76 -23.08 -5.70
N THR A 252 -0.10 -22.86 -6.70
CA THR A 252 -1.18 -21.89 -6.59
C THR A 252 -2.18 -22.38 -5.54
N PRO A 253 -2.56 -21.56 -4.53
CA PRO A 253 -3.50 -21.98 -3.51
C PRO A 253 -4.89 -22.17 -4.12
N ASN A 254 -5.57 -23.24 -3.70
CA ASN A 254 -6.98 -23.44 -4.03
C ASN A 254 -7.87 -22.50 -3.19
N PHE A 255 -9.14 -22.38 -3.57
CA PHE A 255 -10.07 -21.47 -2.91
C PHE A 255 -10.23 -21.74 -1.41
N SER A 256 -10.26 -23.00 -0.98
CA SER A 256 -10.36 -23.36 0.44
C SER A 256 -9.16 -22.89 1.26
N GLN A 257 -7.95 -22.97 0.69
CA GLN A 257 -6.72 -22.45 1.33
C GLN A 257 -6.77 -20.93 1.46
N ILE A 258 -7.29 -20.21 0.44
CA ILE A 258 -7.44 -18.75 0.50
C ILE A 258 -8.49 -18.35 1.55
N ILE A 259 -9.58 -19.10 1.69
CA ILE A 259 -10.58 -18.88 2.76
C ILE A 259 -9.92 -19.01 4.13
N GLN A 260 -9.19 -20.09 4.38
CA GLN A 260 -8.52 -20.31 5.66
C GLN A 260 -7.52 -19.19 5.98
N PHE A 261 -6.77 -18.73 4.97
CA PHE A 261 -5.87 -17.59 5.10
C PHE A 261 -6.63 -16.30 5.45
N ALA A 262 -7.71 -15.97 4.73
CA ALA A 262 -8.51 -14.78 5.00
C ALA A 262 -9.15 -14.81 6.40
N GLN A 263 -9.59 -15.99 6.87
CA GLN A 263 -10.11 -16.19 8.23
C GLN A 263 -9.05 -15.90 9.29
N THR A 264 -7.84 -16.47 9.12
CA THR A 264 -6.72 -16.26 10.04
C THR A 264 -6.37 -14.78 10.15
N VAL A 265 -6.31 -14.09 8.99
CA VAL A 265 -6.07 -12.65 8.94
C VAL A 265 -7.18 -11.87 9.63
N HIS A 266 -8.44 -12.23 9.40
CA HIS A 266 -9.58 -11.56 10.04
C HIS A 266 -9.47 -11.62 11.57
N GLU A 267 -9.15 -12.79 12.12
CA GLU A 267 -8.99 -13.01 13.56
C GLU A 267 -7.88 -12.12 14.15
N GLN A 268 -6.76 -11.96 13.43
CA GLN A 268 -5.65 -11.09 13.84
C GLN A 268 -6.07 -9.61 13.93
N PHE A 269 -6.90 -9.14 13.00
CA PHE A 269 -7.38 -7.75 12.97
C PHE A 269 -8.55 -7.49 13.92
N THR A 270 -9.28 -8.51 14.36
CA THR A 270 -10.35 -8.37 15.36
C THR A 270 -9.86 -8.52 16.80
N SER A 271 -8.67 -9.10 17.01
CA SER A 271 -8.09 -9.35 18.33
C SER A 271 -7.18 -8.21 18.84
N ASN A 272 -6.85 -7.25 17.98
CA ASN A 272 -6.09 -6.03 18.28
C ASN A 272 -7.03 -4.83 18.40
#